data_AF-A0A8S8ZC78-F1
#
_entry.id   AF-A0A8S8ZC78-F1
#
_cell.length_a   1.000
_cell.length_b   1.000
_cell.length_c   1.000
_cell.angle_alpha   90.00
_cell.angle_beta   90.00
_cell.angle_gamma   90.00
#
_symmetry.space_group_name_H-M   'P 1'
#
loop_
_entity.id
_entity.type
_entity.pdbx_description
1 polymer ?
#
loop_
_entity_poly.entity_id
_entity_poly.type
_entity_poly.pdbx_seq_one_letter_code
_entity_poly.pdbx_strand_id
1 'polypeptide(L)' 'MKAIILAGGRGKRLRPITDKIPKPLFQLTINPLERTLKYLKKYGITEL' A
#
# COMPACT_ATOMS: atom_id res chain seq x y z
N MET A 1 2.22 10.45 -16.67
CA MET A 1 1.04 10.65 -15.79
C MET A 1 1.50 10.42 -14.36
N LYS A 2 1.11 11.29 -13.42
CA LYS A 2 1.50 11.21 -12.01
C LYS A 2 0.39 10.60 -11.16
N ALA A 3 0.71 9.88 -10.10
CA ALA A 3 -0.28 9.32 -9.18
C ALA A 3 0.15 9.38 -7.72
N ILE A 4 -0.72 9.93 -6.87
CA ILE A 4 -0.47 9.98 -5.42
C ILE A 4 -1.12 8.77 -4.75
N ILE A 5 -0.35 8.05 -3.91
CA ILE A 5 -0.87 6.97 -3.07
C ILE A 5 -1.12 7.50 -1.65
N LEU A 6 -2.39 7.46 -1.22
CA LEU A 6 -2.75 7.80 0.16
C LEU A 6 -2.46 6.61 1.09
N ALA A 7 -1.30 6.65 1.73
CA ALA A 7 -0.81 5.62 2.66
C ALA A 7 -1.04 5.94 4.15
N GLY A 8 -1.95 6.88 4.44
CA GLY A 8 -2.25 7.33 5.80
C GLY A 8 -3.23 6.44 6.59
N GLY A 9 -3.46 6.81 7.85
CA GLY A 9 -4.44 6.18 8.75
C GLY A 9 -3.86 5.15 9.72
N ARG A 10 -4.34 5.14 10.96
CA ARG A 10 -3.74 4.36 12.07
C ARG A 10 -3.96 2.84 11.99
N GLY A 11 -4.81 2.35 11.09
CA GLY A 11 -5.01 0.90 10.91
C GLY A 11 -5.61 0.17 12.12
N LYS A 12 -6.40 0.84 12.97
CA LYS A 12 -6.90 0.31 14.27
C LYS A 12 -7.63 -1.05 14.17
N ARG A 13 -8.32 -1.32 13.05
CA ARG A 13 -9.05 -2.58 12.80
C ARG A 13 -8.15 -3.80 12.60
N LEU A 14 -6.88 -3.60 12.26
CA LEU A 14 -5.91 -4.67 11.96
C LEU A 14 -4.90 -4.85 13.10
N ARG A 15 -5.20 -4.33 14.29
CA ARG A 15 -4.40 -4.59 15.48
C ARG A 15 -4.47 -6.08 15.86
N PRO A 16 -3.40 -6.64 16.43
CA PRO A 16 -2.18 -5.97 16.90
C PRO A 16 -1.12 -5.74 15.80
N ILE A 17 -1.33 -6.21 14.57
CA ILE A 17 -0.33 -6.18 13.50
C ILE A 17 0.10 -4.74 13.18
N THR A 18 -0.88 -3.84 13.08
CA THR A 18 -0.67 -2.43 12.74
C THR A 18 -0.01 -1.58 13.81
N ASP A 19 0.19 -2.12 15.02
CA ASP A 19 0.94 -1.43 16.06
C ASP A 19 2.46 -1.54 15.84
N LYS A 20 2.92 -2.52 15.08
CA LYS A 20 4.34 -2.70 14.71
C LYS A 20 4.62 -2.42 13.24
N ILE A 21 3.69 -2.73 12.35
CA ILE A 21 3.88 -2.66 10.90
C ILE A 21 2.77 -1.81 10.26
N PRO A 22 3.07 -0.73 9.54
CA PRO A 22 2.06 0.07 8.85
C PRO A 22 1.17 -0.78 7.92
N LYS A 23 -0.12 -0.46 7.86
CA LYS A 23 -1.10 -1.19 7.01
C LYS A 23 -0.63 -1.38 5.55
N PRO A 24 -0.01 -0.40 4.87
CA PRO A 24 0.43 -0.60 3.49
C PRO A 24 1.59 -1.60 3.33
N LEU A 25 2.31 -1.90 4.41
CA LEU A 25 3.58 -2.62 4.38
C LEU A 25 3.53 -4.03 5.00
N PHE A 26 2.45 -4.42 5.68
CA PHE A 26 2.40 -5.76 6.27
C PHE A 26 2.31 -6.83 5.17
N GLN A 27 3.03 -7.92 5.39
CA GLN A 27 3.18 -9.00 4.42
C GLN A 27 1.93 -9.90 4.39
N LEU A 28 1.37 -10.06 3.19
CA LEU A 28 0.41 -11.12 2.83
C LEU A 28 1.08 -12.00 1.76
N THR A 29 0.30 -12.61 0.85
CA THR A 29 0.84 -13.20 -0.38
C THR A 29 1.62 -12.16 -1.21
N ILE A 30 1.12 -10.92 -1.27
CA ILE A 30 1.78 -9.73 -1.82
C ILE A 30 1.44 -8.56 -0.90
N ASN A 31 2.41 -7.68 -0.59
CA ASN A 31 2.11 -6.55 0.29
C ASN A 31 1.13 -5.56 -0.40
N PRO A 32 0.25 -4.88 0.37
CA PRO A 32 -0.78 -4.01 -0.21
C PRO A 32 -0.25 -2.89 -1.10
N LEU A 33 0.90 -2.30 -0.74
CA LEU A 33 1.52 -1.22 -1.52
C LEU A 33 1.99 -1.73 -2.89
N GLU A 34 2.66 -2.88 -2.95
CA GLU A 34 3.14 -3.53 -4.16
C GLU A 34 1.98 -3.90 -5.10
N ARG A 35 0.85 -4.34 -4.54
CA ARG A 35 -0.37 -4.58 -5.34
C ARG A 35 -0.81 -3.30 -6.05
N THR A 36 -0.84 -2.15 -5.35
CA THR A 36 -1.19 -0.85 -5.94
C THR A 36 -0.18 -0.42 -6.99
N LEU A 37 1.12 -0.54 -6.71
CA LEU A 37 2.19 -0.20 -7.66
C LEU A 37 2.10 -1.05 -8.94
N LYS A 38 1.90 -2.36 -8.81
CA LYS A 38 1.71 -3.28 -9.95
C LYS A 38 0.47 -2.91 -10.77
N TYR A 39 -0.62 -2.50 -10.10
CA TYR A 39 -1.82 -2.02 -10.77
C TYR A 39 -1.55 -0.75 -11.57
N LEU A 40 -0.94 0.28 -10.95
CA LEU A 40 -0.60 1.54 -11.61
C LEU A 40 0.34 1.32 -12.82
N LYS A 41 1.35 0.46 -12.65
CA LYS A 41 2.28 0.11 -13.73
C LYS A 41 1.59 -0.51 -14.94
N LYS A 42 0.54 -1.33 -14.75
CA LYS A 42 -0.24 -1.91 -15.86
C LYS A 42 -0.94 -0.86 -16.73
N TYR A 43 -1.21 0.32 -16.18
CA TYR A 43 -1.80 1.46 -16.90
C TYR A 43 -0.75 2.49 -17.36
N GLY A 44 0.53 2.15 -17.34
CA GLY A 44 1.61 3.04 -17.77
C GLY A 44 1.89 4.21 -16.82
N ILE A 45 1.39 4.17 -15.59
CA ILE A 45 1.70 5.18 -14.57
C ILE A 45 3.01 4.77 -13.89
N THR A 46 4.06 5.54 -14.13
CA THR A 46 5.42 5.27 -13.65
C THR A 46 5.98 6.38 -12.76
N GLU A 47 5.25 7.48 -12.61
CA GLU A 47 5.60 8.60 -11.75
C GLU A 47 4.58 8.67 -10.60
N LEU A 48 5.08 8.67 -9.37
CA LEU A 48 4.29 8.70 -8.14
C LEU A 48 4.48 10.04 -7.43
#